data_AF-A0A2C9KQN3-F1
#
_entry.id   AF-A0A2C9KQN3-F1
#
_cell.length_a   1.000
_cell.length_b   1.000
_cell.length_c   1.000
_cell.angle_alpha   90.00
_cell.angle_beta   90.00
_cell.angle_gamma   90.00
#
_symmetry.space_group_name_H-M   'P 1'
#
loop_
_entity.id
_entity.type
_entity.pdbx_description
1 polymer ?
#
loop_
_entity_poly.entity_id
_entity_poly.type
_entity_poly.pdbx_seq_one_letter_code
_entity_poly.pdbx_strand_id
1 'polypeptide(L)'
;MVAANFAYFTVLSKEDALKSDAVAMLFARMIHPVLPFVLVVLICLCSIGTLNVLILSQSRMIFAAGRNGHMPRFMTMLHKKFHTPWPATFALGSLAIVMLLTAESIESLISVVSLYTGLMILILLLCFFTLRWKSPTIHRPLRVSSPSFKSAIDITNSSNNPDCVFDSCIS
;
A
#
# COMPACT_ATOMS: atom_id res chain seq x y z
N MET A 1 -13.15 -2.37 10.77
CA MET A 1 -14.02 -2.08 9.60
C MET A 1 -15.43 -2.65 9.81
N VAL A 2 -15.59 -3.97 10.00
CA VAL A 2 -16.94 -4.58 10.17
C VAL A 2 -17.72 -3.95 11.34
N ALA A 3 -17.11 -3.79 12.52
CA ALA A 3 -17.77 -3.18 13.67
C ALA A 3 -18.19 -1.71 13.45
N ALA A 4 -17.35 -0.94 12.74
CA ALA A 4 -17.66 0.45 12.41
C ALA A 4 -18.85 0.53 11.43
N ASN A 5 -18.84 -0.30 10.38
CA ASN A 5 -19.95 -0.37 9.43
C ASN A 5 -21.25 -0.80 10.10
N PHE A 6 -21.18 -1.78 11.02
CA PHE A 6 -22.33 -2.20 11.81
C PHE A 6 -22.89 -1.05 12.67
N ALA A 7 -22.03 -0.34 13.40
CA ALA A 7 -22.43 0.82 14.20
C ALA A 7 -23.10 1.91 13.34
N TYR A 8 -22.55 2.22 12.15
CA TYR A 8 -23.17 3.18 11.23
C TYR A 8 -24.58 2.78 10.81
N PHE A 9 -24.80 1.52 10.44
CA PHE A 9 -26.12 1.06 10.00
C PHE A 9 -27.16 0.98 11.13
N THR A 10 -26.74 0.91 12.41
CA THR A 10 -27.68 0.92 13.54
C THR A 10 -28.23 2.30 13.89
N VAL A 11 -27.52 3.37 13.53
CA VAL A 11 -27.85 4.75 13.93
C VAL A 11 -28.25 5.62 12.74
N LEU A 12 -27.69 5.36 11.55
CA LEU A 12 -27.86 6.22 10.38
C LEU A 12 -28.68 5.53 9.30
N SER A 13 -29.72 6.22 8.82
CA SER A 13 -30.49 5.76 7.66
C SER A 13 -29.64 5.88 6.38
N LYS A 14 -29.81 4.95 5.44
CA LYS A 14 -28.97 4.85 4.22
C LYS A 14 -28.97 6.14 3.40
N GLU A 15 -30.07 6.88 3.42
CA GLU A 15 -30.24 8.14 2.70
C GLU A 15 -29.39 9.29 3.27
N ASP A 16 -29.23 9.34 4.60
CA ASP A 16 -28.45 10.39 5.27
C ASP A 16 -26.95 10.15 5.13
N ALA A 17 -26.56 8.87 5.05
CA ALA A 17 -25.18 8.45 4.79
C ALA A 17 -24.71 8.82 3.37
N LEU A 18 -25.60 8.74 2.38
CA LEU A 18 -25.26 9.04 0.97
C LEU A 18 -25.26 10.54 0.66
N LYS A 19 -25.96 11.35 1.46
CA LYS A 19 -26.03 12.80 1.27
C LYS A 19 -24.86 13.56 1.92
N SER A 20 -24.09 12.90 2.78
CA SER A 20 -23.12 13.57 3.65
C SER A 20 -21.72 13.02 3.48
N ASP A 21 -20.79 13.85 3.00
CA ASP A 21 -19.36 13.50 2.85
C ASP A 21 -18.68 13.19 4.20
N ALA A 22 -19.27 13.64 5.31
CA ALA A 22 -18.73 13.49 6.67
C ALA A 22 -19.63 12.59 7.55
N VAL A 23 -19.86 11.35 7.11
CA VAL A 23 -20.72 10.35 7.79
C VAL A 23 -20.35 10.16 9.28
N ALA A 24 -19.06 10.13 9.60
CA ALA A 24 -18.56 9.99 10.97
C ALA A 24 -18.95 11.16 11.89
N MET A 25 -18.95 12.38 11.35
CA MET A 25 -19.33 13.59 12.07
C MET A 25 -20.82 13.67 12.31
N LEU A 26 -21.62 13.26 11.32
CA LEU A 26 -23.07 13.20 11.42
C LEU A 26 -23.49 12.17 12.47
N PHE A 27 -22.89 10.98 12.44
CA PHE A 27 -23.09 9.94 13.46
C PHE A 27 -22.74 10.44 14.88
N ALA A 28 -21.58 11.10 15.04
CA ALA A 28 -21.16 11.65 16.32
C ALA A 28 -22.17 12.68 16.87
N ARG A 29 -22.74 13.51 15.97
CA ARG A 29 -23.70 14.56 16.34
C ARG A 29 -25.06 13.99 16.78
N MET A 30 -25.48 12.86 16.20
CA MET A 30 -26.73 12.18 16.56
C MET A 30 -26.66 11.51 17.94
N ILE A 31 -25.47 11.15 18.41
CA ILE A 31 -25.30 10.45 19.69
C ILE A 31 -25.12 11.42 20.86
N HIS A 32 -24.20 12.39 20.73
CA HIS A 32 -23.92 13.34 21.81
C HIS A 32 -23.31 14.64 21.29
N PRO A 33 -23.69 15.82 21.82
CA PRO A 33 -23.22 17.11 21.31
C PRO A 33 -21.69 17.33 21.41
N VAL A 34 -20.99 16.66 22.33
CA VAL A 34 -19.53 16.80 22.53
C VAL A 34 -18.71 15.86 21.64
N LEU A 35 -19.29 14.73 21.19
CA LEU A 35 -18.57 13.71 20.41
C LEU A 35 -17.95 14.24 19.10
N PRO A 36 -18.62 15.11 18.31
CA PRO A 36 -18.06 15.66 17.08
C PRO A 36 -16.72 16.39 17.32
N PHE A 37 -16.61 17.16 18.40
CA PHE A 37 -15.37 17.89 18.71
C PHE A 37 -14.22 16.95 18.99
N VAL A 38 -14.43 15.95 19.83
CA VAL A 38 -13.42 14.93 20.17
C VAL A 38 -12.99 14.14 18.92
N LEU A 39 -13.95 13.78 18.07
CA LEU A 39 -13.71 13.01 16.86
C LEU A 39 -12.85 13.79 15.84
N VAL A 40 -13.12 15.09 15.63
CA VAL A 40 -12.28 15.93 14.77
C VAL A 40 -10.86 16.04 15.30
N VAL A 41 -10.69 16.29 16.61
CA VAL A 41 -9.36 16.40 17.22
C VAL A 41 -8.56 15.10 17.00
N LEU A 42 -9.19 13.95 17.20
CA LEU A 42 -8.54 12.65 16.99
C LEU A 42 -8.20 12.38 15.52
N ILE A 43 -9.09 12.71 14.59
CA ILE A 43 -8.84 12.58 13.14
C ILE A 43 -7.68 13.48 12.72
N CYS A 44 -7.63 14.73 13.20
CA CYS A 44 -6.54 15.66 12.91
C CYS A 44 -5.20 15.10 13.41
N LEU A 45 -5.14 14.63 14.66
CA LEU A 45 -3.92 14.03 15.23
C LEU A 45 -3.48 12.78 14.45
N CYS A 46 -4.42 11.93 14.06
CA CYS A 46 -4.15 10.73 13.26
C CYS A 46 -3.62 11.07 11.86
N SER A 47 -4.22 12.07 11.20
CA SER A 47 -3.80 12.53 9.88
C SER A 47 -2.38 13.11 9.91
N ILE A 48 -2.07 13.95 10.91
CA ILE A 48 -0.71 14.48 11.12
C ILE A 48 0.29 13.34 11.33
N GLY A 49 -0.05 12.34 12.16
CA GLY A 49 0.77 11.17 12.39
C GLY A 49 1.02 10.37 11.10
N THR A 50 -0.03 10.14 10.31
CA THR A 50 0.03 9.40 9.04
C THR A 50 0.90 10.13 8.02
N LEU A 51 0.75 11.44 7.87
CA LEU A 51 1.56 12.26 6.97
C LEU A 51 3.05 12.17 7.33
N ASN A 52 3.39 12.27 8.61
CA ASN A 52 4.77 12.16 9.08
C ASN A 52 5.39 10.78 8.77
N VAL A 53 4.64 9.71 9.03
CA VAL A 53 5.08 8.33 8.72
C VAL A 53 5.26 8.14 7.21
N LEU A 54 4.35 8.70 6.41
CA LEU A 54 4.38 8.59 4.96
C LEU A 54 5.61 9.31 4.38
N ILE A 55 5.90 10.53 4.85
CA ILE A 55 7.10 11.28 4.45
C ILE A 55 8.39 10.50 4.77
N LEU A 56 8.46 9.89 5.96
CA LEU A 56 9.61 9.09 6.37
C LEU A 56 9.78 7.83 5.50
N SER A 57 8.69 7.12 5.21
CA SER A 57 8.69 5.92 4.37
C SER A 57 9.11 6.23 2.93
N GLN A 58 8.50 7.26 2.32
CA GLN A 58 8.79 7.67 0.94
C GLN A 58 10.25 8.09 0.77
N SER A 59 10.81 8.83 1.74
CA SER A 59 12.22 9.24 1.73
C SER A 59 13.17 8.03 1.66
N ARG A 60 12.86 6.95 2.39
CA ARG A 60 13.66 5.71 2.38
C ARG A 60 13.56 4.97 1.04
N MET A 61 12.36 4.92 0.45
CA MET A 61 12.16 4.30 -0.87
C MET A 61 12.95 5.04 -1.96
N ILE A 62 12.92 6.38 -1.96
CA ILE A 62 13.66 7.21 -2.93
C ILE A 62 15.18 7.01 -2.77
N PHE A 63 15.68 6.95 -1.53
CA PHE A 63 17.11 6.69 -1.28
C PHE A 63 17.55 5.30 -1.79
N ALA A 64 16.74 4.28 -1.55
CA ALA A 64 17.00 2.93 -2.06
C ALA A 64 16.94 2.86 -3.60
N ALA A 65 15.99 3.57 -4.22
CA ALA A 65 15.86 3.68 -5.66
C ALA A 65 17.07 4.40 -6.31
N GLY A 66 17.57 5.46 -5.69
CA GLY A 66 18.77 6.17 -6.12
C GLY A 66 20.04 5.31 -6.07
N ARG A 67 20.14 4.38 -5.11
CA ARG A 67 21.28 3.46 -5.00
C ARG A 67 21.35 2.43 -6.14
N ASN A 68 20.21 2.11 -6.76
CA ASN A 68 20.12 1.20 -7.90
C ASN A 68 20.27 1.93 -9.26
N GLY A 69 20.67 3.20 -9.28
CA GLY A 69 20.99 3.95 -10.51
C GLY A 69 19.80 4.38 -11.38
N HIS A 70 18.55 4.21 -10.91
CA HIS A 70 17.33 4.48 -11.69
C HIS A 70 16.83 5.95 -11.62
N MET A 71 17.54 6.85 -10.91
CA MET A 71 17.20 8.27 -10.82
C MET A 71 18.43 9.16 -11.14
N PRO A 72 18.27 10.25 -11.91
CA PRO A 72 19.38 11.14 -12.27
C PRO A 72 20.03 11.78 -11.04
N ARG A 73 21.36 11.94 -11.10
CA ARG A 73 22.29 12.34 -10.01
C ARG A 73 21.95 13.64 -9.27
N PHE A 74 20.99 14.43 -9.77
CA PHE A 74 20.51 15.66 -9.14
C PHE A 74 19.56 15.42 -7.95
N MET A 75 18.82 14.30 -7.91
CA MET A 75 17.96 13.93 -6.78
C MET A 75 18.72 13.19 -5.66
N THR A 76 19.99 12.82 -5.88
CA THR A 76 20.89 12.22 -4.88
C THR A 76 21.77 13.25 -4.17
N MET A 77 21.53 14.54 -4.37
CA MET A 77 22.16 15.61 -3.60
C MET A 77 21.51 15.67 -2.20
N LEU A 78 21.84 14.67 -1.39
CA LEU A 78 21.48 14.56 0.01
C LEU A 78 22.24 15.66 0.76
N HIS A 79 21.53 16.65 1.31
CA HIS A 79 22.16 17.67 2.13
C HIS A 79 22.83 16.99 3.33
N LYS A 80 24.16 17.16 3.43
CA LYS A 80 25.09 16.42 4.31
C LYS A 80 24.82 16.54 5.82
N LYS A 81 23.86 17.37 6.23
CA LYS A 81 23.63 17.79 7.63
C LYS A 81 22.29 17.35 8.23
N PHE A 82 21.25 17.12 7.42
CA PHE A 82 19.89 16.86 7.93
C PHE A 82 19.31 15.50 7.53
N HIS A 83 19.99 14.71 6.68
CA HIS A 83 19.52 13.39 6.22
C HIS A 83 18.06 13.36 5.69
N THR A 84 17.50 14.52 5.39
CA THR A 84 16.17 14.74 4.83
C THR A 84 16.39 15.37 3.47
N PRO A 85 16.07 14.69 2.37
CA PRO A 85 16.18 15.26 1.03
C PRO A 85 15.06 16.31 0.86
N TRP A 86 15.26 17.50 1.44
CA TRP A 86 14.35 18.64 1.34
C TRP A 86 13.85 18.91 -0.09
N PRO A 87 14.69 18.87 -1.15
CA PRO A 87 14.19 19.01 -2.53
C PRO A 87 13.31 17.84 -2.99
N ALA A 88 13.54 16.60 -2.52
CA ALA A 88 12.69 15.47 -2.87
C ALA A 88 11.33 15.54 -2.16
N THR A 89 11.32 15.95 -0.89
CA THR A 89 10.07 16.19 -0.15
C THR A 89 9.28 17.35 -0.75
N PHE A 90 9.94 18.46 -1.11
CA PHE A 90 9.29 19.58 -1.81
C PHE A 90 8.76 19.16 -3.18
N ALA A 91 9.50 18.36 -3.95
CA ALA A 91 9.04 17.84 -5.24
C ALA A 91 7.82 16.93 -5.11
N LEU A 92 7.82 16.03 -4.10
CA LEU A 92 6.68 15.15 -3.82
C LEU A 92 5.45 15.95 -3.37
N GLY A 93 5.66 16.95 -2.50
CA GLY A 93 4.63 17.86 -2.03
C GLY A 93 4.07 18.74 -3.15
N SER A 94 4.93 19.28 -4.02
CA SER A 94 4.48 20.07 -5.18
C SER A 94 3.71 19.20 -6.16
N LEU A 95 4.12 17.96 -6.39
CA LEU A 95 3.39 17.03 -7.23
C LEU A 95 2.01 16.71 -6.64
N ALA A 96 1.92 16.50 -5.33
CA ALA A 96 0.65 16.29 -4.64
C ALA A 96 -0.27 17.52 -4.75
N ILE A 97 0.26 18.74 -4.63
CA ILE A 97 -0.49 19.98 -4.82
C ILE A 97 -0.97 20.10 -6.27
N VAL A 98 -0.12 19.82 -7.26
CA VAL A 98 -0.51 19.85 -8.68
C VAL A 98 -1.62 18.84 -8.97
N MET A 99 -1.54 17.62 -8.43
CA MET A 99 -2.62 16.64 -8.55
C MET A 99 -3.92 17.13 -7.92
N LEU A 100 -3.84 17.79 -6.76
CA LEU A 100 -5.00 18.38 -6.09
C LEU A 100 -5.64 19.50 -6.94
N LEU A 101 -4.82 20.36 -7.55
CA LEU A 101 -5.28 21.48 -8.39
C LEU A 101 -5.85 21.02 -9.73
N THR A 102 -5.39 19.87 -10.25
CA THR A 102 -5.85 19.32 -11.52
C THR A 102 -7.13 18.49 -11.36
N ALA A 103 -7.41 18.00 -10.16
CA ALA A 103 -8.61 17.24 -9.86
C ALA A 103 -9.81 18.19 -9.65
N GLU A 104 -10.84 18.07 -10.49
CA GLU A 104 -12.07 18.84 -10.35
C GLU A 104 -12.98 18.35 -9.20
N SER A 105 -12.82 17.08 -8.80
CA SER A 105 -13.63 16.46 -7.73
C SER A 105 -12.84 15.42 -6.93
N ILE A 106 -13.21 15.24 -5.65
CA ILE A 106 -12.60 14.28 -4.72
C ILE A 106 -12.83 12.84 -5.21
N GLU A 107 -14.02 12.54 -5.75
CA GLU A 107 -14.37 11.22 -6.28
C GLU A 107 -13.45 10.77 -7.42
N SER A 108 -13.15 11.70 -8.35
CA SER A 108 -12.23 11.43 -9.45
C SER A 108 -10.81 11.15 -8.93
N LEU A 109 -10.35 11.93 -7.95
CA LEU A 109 -9.04 11.73 -7.33
C LEU A 109 -8.94 10.35 -6.64
N ILE A 110 -9.97 9.96 -5.89
CA ILE A 110 -10.03 8.65 -5.22
C ILE A 110 -9.98 7.52 -6.26
N SER A 111 -10.73 7.65 -7.35
CA SER A 111 -10.76 6.64 -8.43
C SER A 111 -9.37 6.45 -9.05
N VAL A 112 -8.69 7.55 -9.42
CA VAL A 112 -7.35 7.50 -10.01
C VAL A 112 -6.33 6.88 -9.05
N VAL A 113 -6.34 7.29 -7.77
CA VAL A 113 -5.43 6.75 -6.75
C VAL A 113 -5.71 5.26 -6.50
N SER A 114 -6.97 4.85 -6.51
CA SER A 114 -7.37 3.45 -6.34
C SER A 114 -6.89 2.58 -7.49
N LEU A 115 -7.03 3.05 -8.73
CA LEU A 115 -6.50 2.38 -9.92
C LEU A 115 -4.98 2.25 -9.85
N TYR A 116 -4.27 3.33 -9.53
CA TYR A 116 -2.82 3.32 -9.34
C TYR A 116 -2.37 2.31 -8.29
N THR A 117 -3.01 2.33 -7.11
CA THR A 117 -2.69 1.43 -6.00
C THR A 117 -2.96 -0.03 -6.38
N GLY A 118 -4.08 -0.31 -7.05
CA GLY A 118 -4.41 -1.64 -7.54
C GLY A 118 -3.38 -2.18 -8.53
N LEU A 119 -2.93 -1.36 -9.48
CA LEU A 119 -1.88 -1.73 -10.44
C LEU A 119 -0.54 -1.99 -9.75
N MET A 120 -0.14 -1.15 -8.79
CA MET A 120 1.10 -1.36 -8.03
C MET A 120 1.08 -2.67 -7.24
N ILE A 121 -0.06 -3.00 -6.63
CA ILE A 121 -0.24 -4.27 -5.93
C ILE A 121 -0.19 -5.45 -6.91
N LEU A 122 -0.82 -5.35 -8.08
CA LEU A 122 -0.76 -6.38 -9.12
C LEU A 122 0.67 -6.65 -9.57
N ILE A 123 1.43 -5.59 -9.86
CA ILE A 123 2.84 -5.68 -10.25
C ILE A 123 3.68 -6.28 -9.12
N LEU A 124 3.42 -5.90 -7.87
CA LEU A 124 4.11 -6.46 -6.70
C LEU A 124 3.83 -7.96 -6.55
N LEU A 125 2.58 -8.39 -6.77
CA LEU A 125 2.20 -9.80 -6.76
C LEU A 125 2.86 -10.58 -7.90
N LEU A 126 2.90 -10.02 -9.11
CA LEU A 126 3.61 -10.60 -10.25
C LEU A 126 5.12 -10.68 -9.99
N CYS A 127 5.72 -9.64 -9.41
CA CYS A 127 7.13 -9.63 -9.00
C CYS A 127 7.39 -10.73 -7.95
N PHE A 128 6.54 -10.85 -6.94
CA PHE A 128 6.63 -11.89 -5.93
C PHE A 128 6.50 -13.30 -6.54
N PHE A 129 5.55 -13.49 -7.45
CA PHE A 129 5.32 -14.75 -8.14
C PHE A 129 6.48 -15.13 -9.06
N THR A 130 6.96 -14.19 -9.88
CA THR A 130 8.12 -14.40 -10.76
C THR A 130 9.40 -14.66 -9.95
N LEU A 131 9.60 -14.00 -8.81
CA LEU A 131 10.74 -14.26 -7.92
C LEU A 131 10.67 -15.64 -7.27
N ARG A 132 9.45 -16.13 -6.95
CA ARG A 132 9.24 -17.51 -6.50
C ARG A 132 9.60 -18.52 -7.58
N TRP A 133 9.31 -18.24 -8.85
CA TRP A 133 9.63 -19.13 -9.96
C TRP A 133 11.12 -19.10 -10.34
N LYS A 134 11.73 -17.91 -10.38
CA LYS A 134 13.08 -17.71 -10.92
C LYS A 134 14.22 -17.98 -9.92
N SER A 135 13.93 -18.01 -8.61
CA SER A 135 14.97 -18.24 -7.60
C SER A 135 14.47 -19.10 -6.41
N PRO A 136 14.22 -20.40 -6.64
CA PRO A 136 13.76 -21.33 -5.60
C PRO A 136 14.84 -21.69 -4.56
N THR A 137 16.12 -21.41 -4.84
CA THR A 137 17.29 -21.81 -4.05
C THR A 137 17.83 -20.76 -3.07
N ILE A 138 17.16 -19.62 -2.90
CA ILE A 138 17.57 -18.61 -1.91
C ILE A 138 17.30 -19.14 -0.50
N HIS A 139 18.30 -19.13 0.38
CA HIS A 139 18.16 -19.48 1.81
C HIS A 139 17.16 -18.54 2.49
N ARG A 140 15.92 -19.02 2.71
CA ARG A 140 14.85 -18.27 3.38
C ARG A 140 14.76 -18.73 4.86
N PRO A 141 15.23 -17.91 5.83
CA PRO A 141 15.20 -18.28 7.26
C PRO A 141 13.79 -18.26 7.89
N LEU A 142 12.79 -17.70 7.20
CA LEU A 142 11.38 -17.72 7.61
C LEU A 142 10.55 -18.47 6.55
N ARG A 143 10.25 -19.75 6.81
CA ARG A 143 9.34 -20.56 5.99
C ARG A 143 7.94 -20.48 6.57
N VAL A 144 7.01 -19.88 5.84
CA VAL A 144 5.59 -19.94 6.18
C VAL A 144 5.05 -21.27 5.69
N SER A 145 4.58 -22.12 6.61
CA SER A 145 3.94 -23.39 6.32
C SER A 145 2.52 -23.15 5.83
N SER A 146 2.34 -22.87 4.54
CA SER A 146 1.02 -22.94 3.91
C SER A 146 0.96 -24.20 3.02
N PRO A 147 0.08 -25.17 3.32
CA PRO A 147 0.00 -26.45 2.60
C PRO A 147 -0.17 -26.29 1.08
N SER A 148 -0.96 -25.30 0.66
CA SER A 148 -1.26 -25.00 -0.74
C SER A 148 -0.02 -24.57 -1.55
N PHE A 149 1.00 -24.00 -0.90
CA PHE A 149 2.21 -23.53 -1.58
C PHE A 149 3.24 -24.65 -1.77
N LYS A 150 3.19 -25.69 -0.93
CA LYS A 150 4.08 -26.86 -1.02
C LYS A 150 3.74 -27.72 -2.24
N SER A 151 2.45 -28.01 -2.42
CA SER A 151 1.97 -28.84 -3.55
C SER A 151 2.26 -28.19 -4.92
N ALA A 152 2.18 -26.86 -5.02
CA ALA A 152 2.53 -26.17 -6.26
C ALA A 152 4.04 -26.23 -6.58
N ILE A 153 4.90 -26.19 -5.55
CA ILE A 153 6.36 -26.33 -5.71
C ILE A 153 6.73 -27.79 -6.06
N ASP A 154 6.07 -28.77 -5.46
CA ASP A 154 6.36 -30.20 -5.69
C ASP A 154 5.95 -30.63 -7.11
N ILE A 155 4.84 -30.12 -7.65
CA ILE A 155 4.41 -30.40 -9.03
C ILE A 155 5.35 -29.74 -10.07
N THR A 156 5.84 -28.52 -9.79
CA THR A 156 6.78 -27.85 -10.70
C THR A 156 8.18 -28.48 -10.68
N ASN A 157 8.65 -29.00 -9.55
CA ASN A 157 9.92 -29.74 -9.48
C ASN A 157 9.84 -31.12 -10.15
N SER A 158 8.67 -31.77 -10.13
CA SER A 158 8.47 -33.06 -10.81
C SER A 158 8.37 -32.94 -12.34
N SER A 159 7.90 -31.81 -12.87
CA SER A 159 7.73 -31.63 -14.32
C SER A 159 9.00 -31.16 -15.04
N ASN A 160 10.00 -30.65 -14.32
CA ASN A 160 11.21 -30.08 -14.92
C ASN A 160 12.41 -31.06 -14.89
N ASN A 161 12.17 -32.32 -14.51
CA ASN A 161 13.16 -33.37 -14.52
C ASN A 161 12.85 -34.40 -15.64
N PRO A 162 13.50 -34.33 -16.81
CA PRO A 162 13.36 -35.35 -17.86
C PRO A 162 13.94 -36.72 -17.44
N ASP A 163 14.64 -36.82 -16.30
CA ASP A 163 15.27 -38.07 -15.85
C ASP A 163 14.26 -39.08 -15.26
N CYS A 164 13.07 -38.64 -14.84
CA CYS A 164 12.07 -39.56 -14.25
C CYS A 164 11.38 -40.49 -15.27
N VAL A 165 11.53 -40.27 -16.58
CA VAL A 165 11.00 -41.20 -17.59
C VAL A 165 11.93 -42.42 -17.76
N PHE A 166 13.22 -42.31 -17.44
CA PHE A 166 14.19 -43.38 -17.69
C PHE A 166 14.30 -44.43 -16.57
N ASP A 167 13.97 -44.09 -15.31
CA ASP A 167 14.06 -45.03 -14.19
C ASP A 167 12.90 -46.05 -14.11
N SER A 168 11.84 -45.91 -14.92
CA SER A 168 10.76 -46.92 -14.98
C SER A 168 11.09 -48.14 -15.87
N CYS A 169 12.29 -48.21 -16.46
CA CYS A 169 12.73 -49.36 -17.26
C CYS A 169 13.77 -50.25 -16.57
N ILE A 170 14.23 -49.91 -15.35
CA ILE A 170 15.15 -50.74 -14.58
C ILE A 170 14.73 -50.74 -13.10
N SER A 171 13.59 -51.37 -12.79
CA SER A 171 13.45 -52.28 -11.63
C SER A 171 12.10 -52.97 -11.64
#